data_AF-A0A8H4XUG7-F1
#
_entry.id   AF-A0A8H4XUG7-F1
#
_cell.length_a   1.000
_cell.length_b   1.000
_cell.length_c   1.000
_cell.angle_alpha   90.00
_cell.angle_beta   90.00
_cell.angle_gamma   90.00
#
_symmetry.space_group_name_H-M   'P 1'
#
loop_
_entity.id
_entity.type
_entity.pdbx_description
1 polymer ?
#
loop_
_entity_poly.entity_id
_entity_poly.type
_entity_poly.pdbx_seq_one_letter_code
_entity_poly.pdbx_strand_id
1 'polypeptide(L)'
;MQIGYFSDLEHHESCDADLDRSTPDSDFELNTGDNIPPLGFGTFQDPDAQEDAVARCLKVGFRLIDTAQVYNVEREVGRGIKKSGVPREEIFLGTKLWCNTFHPEDVEAALEYSL
;
A
#
# COMPACT_ATOMS: atom_id res chain seq x y z
N MET A 1 -40.47 -37.60 29.65
CA MET A 1 -39.42 -36.56 29.60
C MET A 1 -39.43 -36.02 28.17
N GLN A 2 -40.15 -34.93 27.98
CA GLN A 2 -40.37 -34.21 26.71
C GLN A 2 -39.12 -33.34 26.47
N ILE A 3 -38.45 -33.36 25.32
CA ILE A 3 -38.60 -32.54 24.08
C ILE A 3 -37.33 -32.88 23.25
N GLY A 4 -37.22 -32.87 21.92
CA GLY A 4 -38.03 -32.44 20.78
C GLY A 4 -37.03 -32.16 19.63
N TYR A 5 -37.18 -32.83 18.48
CA TYR A 5 -36.50 -32.45 17.23
C TYR A 5 -37.17 -31.18 16.70
N PHE A 6 -36.38 -30.18 16.28
CA PHE A 6 -36.89 -29.01 15.56
C PHE A 6 -35.92 -28.69 14.42
N SER A 7 -36.33 -29.02 13.20
CA SER A 7 -35.77 -28.50 11.95
C SER A 7 -36.34 -27.11 11.67
N ASP A 8 -35.60 -26.36 10.86
CA ASP A 8 -35.95 -25.10 10.18
C ASP A 8 -35.66 -23.79 10.94
N LEU A 9 -34.59 -23.09 10.53
CA LEU A 9 -34.59 -21.65 10.26
C LEU A 9 -33.28 -21.24 9.54
N GLU A 10 -33.34 -21.08 8.21
CA GLU A 10 -32.45 -20.19 7.47
C GLU A 10 -32.81 -18.71 7.75
N HIS A 11 -31.87 -17.81 7.44
CA HIS A 11 -31.96 -16.34 7.38
C HIS A 11 -31.66 -15.56 8.67
N HIS A 12 -30.42 -15.04 8.75
CA HIS A 12 -30.13 -13.60 8.78
C HIS A 12 -28.60 -13.47 8.70
N GLU A 13 -28.05 -13.14 7.52
CA GLU A 13 -27.74 -11.77 7.08
C GLU A 13 -26.61 -11.11 7.89
N SER A 14 -25.57 -10.74 7.13
CA SER A 14 -24.61 -9.65 7.36
C SER A 14 -23.86 -9.64 8.70
N CYS A 15 -22.71 -10.31 8.73
CA CYS A 15 -21.53 -9.74 9.39
C CYS A 15 -20.81 -8.76 8.44
N ASP A 16 -21.59 -7.87 7.82
CA ASP A 16 -21.17 -6.66 7.11
C ASP A 16 -21.81 -5.47 7.83
N ALA A 17 -21.56 -5.35 9.13
CA ALA A 17 -22.05 -4.23 9.94
C ALA A 17 -20.87 -3.56 10.64
N ASP A 18 -20.50 -2.42 10.06
CA ASP A 18 -20.11 -1.20 10.77
C ASP A 18 -18.74 -1.20 11.44
N LEU A 19 -17.70 -1.49 10.65
CA LEU A 19 -16.55 -0.58 10.73
C LEU A 19 -16.94 0.67 9.97
N ASP A 20 -17.40 1.68 10.71
CA ASP A 20 -17.30 3.07 10.27
C ASP A 20 -15.84 3.31 9.87
N ARG A 21 -15.55 3.17 8.58
CA ARG A 21 -14.25 3.51 7.98
C ARG A 21 -14.17 5.02 7.85
N SER A 22 -14.43 5.76 8.93
CA SER A 22 -14.02 7.14 9.05
C SER A 22 -12.49 7.22 9.20
N THR A 23 -11.78 6.70 8.20
CA THR A 23 -10.51 7.30 7.81
C THR A 23 -10.79 8.79 7.58
N PRO A 24 -9.91 9.72 7.95
CA PRO A 24 -10.04 11.06 7.40
C PRO A 24 -9.99 10.93 5.87
N ASP A 25 -11.17 11.03 5.24
CA ASP A 25 -11.44 10.74 3.81
C ASP A 25 -10.82 11.78 2.86
N SER A 26 -9.89 12.59 3.35
CA SER A 26 -9.23 13.61 2.56
C SER A 26 -7.73 13.33 2.54
N ASP A 27 -7.23 13.12 1.33
CA ASP A 27 -5.82 13.30 1.04
C ASP A 27 -5.36 14.69 1.52
N PHE A 28 -4.08 14.80 1.84
CA PHE A 28 -3.48 16.09 2.14
C PHE A 28 -3.00 16.75 0.84
N GLU A 29 -3.47 17.97 0.60
CA GLU A 29 -2.95 18.78 -0.50
C GLU A 29 -1.53 19.25 -0.18
N LEU A 30 -0.59 18.89 -1.06
CA LEU A 30 0.80 19.34 -1.01
C LEU A 30 0.90 20.75 -1.60
N ASN A 31 2.00 21.45 -1.29
CA ASN A 31 2.27 22.75 -1.89
C ASN A 31 2.50 22.71 -3.42
N THR A 32 2.62 21.51 -4.00
CA THR A 32 2.66 21.26 -5.45
C THR A 32 1.27 21.22 -6.09
N GLY A 33 0.20 21.15 -5.30
CA GLY A 33 -1.17 20.92 -5.75
C GLY A 33 -1.54 19.43 -5.89
N ASP A 34 -0.59 18.52 -5.66
CA ASP A 34 -0.86 17.08 -5.63
C ASP A 34 -1.49 16.67 -4.29
N ASN A 35 -2.22 15.57 -4.31
CA ASN A 35 -2.84 14.97 -3.13
C ASN A 35 -2.03 13.76 -2.65
N ILE A 36 -1.68 13.72 -1.36
CA ILE A 36 -1.00 12.56 -0.75
C ILE A 36 -1.93 11.82 0.23
N PRO A 37 -2.02 10.49 0.14
CA PRO A 37 -2.82 9.71 1.09
C PRO A 37 -2.31 9.87 2.53
N PRO A 38 -3.21 9.97 3.52
CA PRO A 38 -2.83 10.18 4.93
C PRO A 38 -2.14 8.97 5.56
N LEU A 39 -2.30 7.78 4.97
CA LEU A 39 -1.75 6.53 5.46
C LEU A 39 -0.94 5.82 4.37
N GLY A 40 0.30 5.47 4.68
CA GLY A 40 1.22 4.77 3.78
C GLY A 40 1.79 3.48 4.34
N PHE A 41 2.31 2.64 3.45
CA PHE A 41 3.01 1.41 3.77
C PHE A 41 4.51 1.55 3.50
N GLY A 42 5.33 1.43 4.54
CA GLY A 42 6.79 1.48 4.43
C GLY A 42 7.42 0.11 4.15
N THR A 43 8.49 0.10 3.36
CA THR A 43 9.12 -1.13 2.81
C THR A 43 10.54 -1.38 3.35
N PHE A 44 10.90 -0.80 4.50
CA PHE A 44 12.19 -1.04 5.10
C PHE A 44 12.30 -2.48 5.64
N GLN A 45 13.48 -3.09 5.51
CA GLN A 45 13.85 -4.44 5.97
C GLN A 45 13.46 -5.56 5.01
N ASP A 46 12.83 -6.62 5.52
CA ASP A 46 12.69 -7.97 4.95
C ASP A 46 12.46 -7.99 3.43
N PRO A 47 13.51 -8.20 2.61
CA PRO A 47 13.41 -8.17 1.15
C PRO A 47 12.50 -9.26 0.60
N ASP A 48 12.51 -10.43 1.22
CA ASP A 48 11.79 -11.61 0.75
C ASP A 48 10.27 -11.45 0.91
N ALA A 49 9.84 -10.60 1.85
CA ALA A 49 8.44 -10.31 2.10
C ALA A 49 7.85 -9.16 1.26
N GLN A 50 8.68 -8.29 0.67
CA GLN A 50 8.19 -7.00 0.13
C GLN A 50 7.19 -7.16 -1.01
N GLU A 51 7.40 -8.09 -1.94
CA GLU A 51 6.48 -8.29 -3.06
C GLU A 51 5.06 -8.65 -2.57
N ASP A 52 4.96 -9.62 -1.65
CA ASP A 52 3.69 -10.09 -1.11
C ASP A 52 3.07 -9.11 -0.11
N ALA A 53 3.88 -8.36 0.63
CA ALA A 53 3.42 -7.33 1.55
C ALA A 53 2.79 -6.16 0.78
N VAL A 54 3.48 -5.65 -0.25
CA VAL A 54 2.99 -4.55 -1.10
C VAL A 54 1.72 -4.97 -1.85
N ALA A 55 1.70 -6.18 -2.43
CA ALA A 55 0.51 -6.66 -3.14
C ALA A 55 -0.71 -6.77 -2.22
N ARG A 56 -0.53 -7.18 -0.96
CA ARG A 56 -1.62 -7.27 0.03
C ARG A 56 -2.06 -5.91 0.54
N CYS A 57 -1.15 -5.00 0.87
CA CYS A 57 -1.54 -3.70 1.41
C CYS A 57 -2.38 -2.89 0.39
N LEU A 58 -2.00 -2.93 -0.90
CA LEU A 58 -2.74 -2.30 -1.98
C LEU A 58 -4.16 -2.89 -2.13
N LYS A 59 -4.29 -4.22 -2.02
CA LYS A 59 -5.60 -4.90 -2.05
C LYS A 59 -6.49 -4.58 -0.85
N VAL A 60 -5.91 -4.27 0.30
CA VAL A 60 -6.63 -3.89 1.52
C VAL A 60 -7.05 -2.42 1.52
N GLY A 61 -6.51 -1.60 0.60
CA GLY A 61 -6.93 -0.22 0.39
C GLY A 61 -5.85 0.84 0.56
N PHE A 62 -4.60 0.46 0.86
CA PHE A 62 -3.50 1.42 0.88
C PHE A 62 -3.28 2.00 -0.52
N ARG A 63 -2.92 3.29 -0.57
CA ARG A 63 -2.62 4.00 -1.82
C ARG A 63 -1.29 4.75 -1.80
N LEU A 64 -0.60 4.79 -0.66
CA LEU A 64 0.75 5.31 -0.53
C LEU A 64 1.73 4.17 -0.20
N ILE A 65 2.76 3.99 -1.03
CA ILE A 65 3.89 3.09 -0.79
C ILE A 65 5.15 3.92 -0.62
N ASP A 66 5.89 3.71 0.47
CA ASP A 66 7.16 4.37 0.76
C ASP A 66 8.32 3.36 0.70
N THR A 67 9.31 3.67 -0.14
CA THR A 67 10.54 2.91 -0.30
C THR A 67 11.75 3.83 -0.35
N ALA A 68 12.94 3.27 -0.55
CA ALA A 68 14.17 4.03 -0.76
C ALA A 68 15.17 3.17 -1.52
N GLN A 69 16.03 3.79 -2.31
CA GLN A 69 17.11 3.11 -3.02
C GLN A 69 17.96 2.24 -2.08
N VAL A 70 18.31 2.78 -0.90
CA VAL A 70 19.15 2.08 0.09
C VAL A 70 18.48 0.84 0.69
N TYR A 71 17.15 0.71 0.60
CA TYR A 71 16.46 -0.47 1.13
C TYR A 71 16.75 -1.70 0.25
N ASN A 72 17.21 -1.51 -1.00
CA ASN A 72 17.53 -2.57 -1.96
C ASN A 72 16.33 -3.50 -2.26
N VAL A 73 15.12 -2.94 -2.28
CA VAL A 73 13.86 -3.69 -2.51
C VAL A 73 12.94 -3.06 -3.56
N GLU A 74 13.39 -2.04 -4.30
CA GLU A 74 12.55 -1.32 -5.28
C GLU A 74 12.00 -2.26 -6.36
N ARG A 75 12.76 -3.29 -6.73
CA ARG A 75 12.32 -4.32 -7.69
C ARG A 75 11.16 -5.14 -7.14
N GLU A 76 11.24 -5.55 -5.88
CA GLU A 76 10.22 -6.32 -5.16
C GLU A 76 8.95 -5.48 -5.00
N VAL A 77 9.10 -4.19 -4.69
CA VAL A 77 7.99 -3.21 -4.63
C VAL A 77 7.30 -3.10 -5.99
N GLY A 78 8.06 -2.93 -7.08
CA GLY A 78 7.50 -2.88 -8.44
C GLY A 78 6.73 -4.15 -8.82
N ARG A 79 7.27 -5.33 -8.47
CA ARG A 79 6.56 -6.61 -8.66
C ARG A 79 5.28 -6.68 -7.82
N GLY A 80 5.33 -6.23 -6.57
CA GLY A 80 4.17 -6.17 -5.67
C GLY A 80 3.05 -5.27 -6.18
N ILE A 81 3.40 -4.08 -6.68
CA ILE A 81 2.47 -3.15 -7.33
C ILE A 81 1.79 -3.85 -8.51
N LYS A 82 2.57 -4.45 -9.42
CA LYS A 82 2.02 -5.16 -10.59
C LYS A 82 1.12 -6.33 -10.18
N LYS A 83 1.51 -7.10 -9.17
CA LYS A 83 0.77 -8.25 -8.63
C LYS A 83 -0.52 -7.86 -7.91
N SER A 84 -0.60 -6.62 -7.41
CA SER A 84 -1.80 -6.12 -6.73
C SER A 84 -3.00 -6.02 -7.68
N GLY A 85 -2.75 -5.69 -8.96
CA GLY A 85 -3.78 -5.38 -9.96
C GLY A 85 -4.41 -3.99 -9.79
N VAL A 86 -3.96 -3.18 -8.84
CA VAL A 86 -4.42 -1.79 -8.66
C VAL A 86 -3.83 -0.91 -9.77
N PRO A 87 -4.62 -0.03 -10.41
CA PRO A 87 -4.12 0.89 -11.43
C PRO A 87 -2.98 1.77 -10.91
N ARG A 88 -1.96 2.01 -11.74
CA ARG A 88 -0.75 2.73 -11.32
C ARG A 88 -1.06 4.16 -10.90
N GLU A 89 -2.02 4.80 -11.57
CA GLU A 89 -2.50 6.15 -11.32
C GLU A 89 -3.18 6.33 -9.96
N GLU A 90 -3.64 5.24 -9.33
CA GLU A 90 -4.20 5.29 -7.96
C GLU A 90 -3.10 5.25 -6.89
N ILE A 91 -1.85 4.96 -7.26
CA ILE A 91 -0.77 4.69 -6.30
C ILE A 91 0.18 5.89 -6.22
N PHE A 92 0.26 6.48 -5.04
CA PHE A 92 1.35 7.38 -4.67
C PHE A 92 2.57 6.52 -4.27
N LEU A 93 3.66 6.62 -5.01
CA LEU A 93 4.91 5.89 -4.74
C LEU A 93 6.02 6.88 -4.42
N GLY A 94 6.55 6.81 -3.20
CA GLY A 94 7.72 7.58 -2.77
C GLY A 94 8.98 6.71 -2.74
N THR A 95 10.07 7.19 -3.35
CA THR A 95 11.43 6.69 -3.11
C THR A 95 12.35 7.83 -2.68
N LYS A 96 13.58 7.52 -2.27
CA LYS A 96 14.51 8.47 -1.63
C LYS A 96 15.89 8.36 -2.25
N LEU A 97 16.46 9.50 -2.63
CA LEU A 97 17.87 9.67 -2.98
C LEU A 97 18.76 9.34 -1.77
N TRP A 98 19.83 8.56 -1.97
CA TRP A 98 20.72 8.20 -0.87
C TRP A 98 21.85 9.23 -0.66
N CYS A 99 22.42 9.24 0.54
CA CYS A 99 23.36 10.29 0.97
C CYS A 99 24.70 10.30 0.21
N ASN A 100 25.00 9.28 -0.58
CA ASN A 100 26.18 9.21 -1.43
C ASN A 100 25.95 9.77 -2.84
N THR A 101 24.75 10.25 -3.17
CA THR A 101 24.39 10.76 -4.51
C THR A 101 23.74 12.14 -4.45
N PHE A 102 24.14 12.99 -3.48
CA PHE A 102 23.63 14.37 -3.34
C PHE A 102 24.33 15.39 -4.24
N HIS A 103 25.42 15.01 -4.91
CA HIS A 103 26.05 15.85 -5.91
C HIS A 103 25.08 16.04 -7.09
N PRO A 104 24.85 17.27 -7.59
CA PRO A 104 23.89 17.53 -8.66
C PRO A 104 24.08 16.65 -9.90
N GLU A 105 25.34 16.35 -10.23
CA GLU A 105 25.74 15.48 -11.34
C GLU A 105 25.33 14.00 -11.17
N ASP A 106 25.07 13.55 -9.94
CA ASP A 106 24.72 12.17 -9.63
C ASP A 106 23.19 11.93 -9.55
N VAL A 107 22.41 13.01 -9.37
CA VAL A 107 20.97 12.91 -9.07
C VAL A 107 20.18 12.24 -10.18
N GLU A 108 20.44 12.61 -11.44
CA GLU A 108 19.74 12.04 -12.60
C GLU A 108 20.02 10.54 -12.75
N ALA A 109 21.27 10.13 -12.60
CA ALA A 109 21.66 8.72 -12.65
C ALA A 109 21.06 7.91 -11.48
N ALA A 110 20.98 8.50 -10.28
CA ALA A 110 20.35 7.87 -9.12
C ALA A 110 18.84 7.73 -9.28
N LEU A 111 18.17 8.71 -9.90
CA LEU A 111 16.75 8.62 -10.23
C LEU A 111 16.49 7.52 -11.27
N GLU A 112 17.27 7.50 -12.37
CA GLU A 112 17.15 6.49 -13.43
C GLU A 112 17.37 5.06 -12.89
N TYR A 113 18.26 4.90 -11.90
CA TYR A 113 18.47 3.61 -11.26
C TYR A 113 17.21 3.06 -10.57
N SER A 114 16.38 3.94 -10.00
CA SER A 114 15.17 3.57 -9.25
C SER A 114 13.93 3.35 -10.14
N LEU A 115 13.92 3.82 -11.40
CA LEU A 115 12.81 3.69 -12.35
C LEU A 115 12.73 2.30 -13.00
#